data_AF-A0A833WSD6-F1
#
_entry.id   AF-A0A833WSD6-F1
#
_cell.length_a   1.000
_cell.length_b   1.000
_cell.length_c   1.000
_cell.angle_alpha   90.00
_cell.angle_beta   90.00
_cell.angle_gamma   90.00
#
_symmetry.space_group_name_H-M   'P 1'
#
loop_
_entity.id
_entity.type
_entity.pdbx_description
1 polymer ?
#
loop_
_entity_poly.entity_id
_entity_poly.type
_entity_poly.pdbx_seq_one_letter_code
_entity_poly.pdbx_strand_id
1 'polypeptide(L)'
;MPFVFFNAILDYLQNKFYKLSNGMFQVKKKQFFVNFTTITLFGAVGTLISCGIISLGVTQFFKKLDIGSLDIGDYLAIGAIFAATDSVCTLQVLNQDETPLLYSLVFGEGVVNDATSVVLFNAIQSFDLNHIDPRIGLHFIGNFFYLFLTSTMLGVMTGLLSAYIIKKLYFGRHSTDREVALMMLMAYLSYMMAELFYLSGILTVFFCGIVMSHYTWHNVTECSRITTKHAFATLSFVAEIFIFVYVGMDALDIEKWRFVSGRIGDEKGQFKPDGRKKTH
;
A
#
# COMPACT_ATOMS: atom_id res chain seq x y z
N MET A 1 -5.60 -9.94 -0.93
CA MET A 1 -4.88 -8.81 -1.55
C MET A 1 -5.76 -7.58 -1.87
N PRO A 2 -7.05 -7.67 -2.26
CA PRO A 2 -7.93 -6.49 -2.38
C PRO A 2 -8.32 -5.84 -1.04
N PHE A 3 -8.10 -6.54 0.08
CA PHE A 3 -8.57 -6.15 1.42
C PHE A 3 -7.59 -5.25 2.19
N VAL A 4 -6.28 -5.55 2.15
CA VAL A 4 -5.22 -4.64 2.66
C VAL A 4 -5.26 -3.30 1.92
N PHE A 5 -5.59 -3.37 0.64
CA PHE A 5 -5.81 -2.27 -0.28
C PHE A 5 -7.00 -1.38 0.09
N PHE A 6 -8.12 -1.98 0.48
CA PHE A 6 -9.27 -1.25 0.99
C PHE A 6 -8.91 -0.55 2.31
N ASN A 7 -8.12 -1.19 3.18
CA ASN A 7 -7.69 -0.62 4.45
C ASN A 7 -6.77 0.61 4.30
N ALA A 8 -5.81 0.61 3.35
CA ALA A 8 -4.92 1.76 3.12
C ALA A 8 -5.64 2.99 2.49
N ILE A 9 -6.56 2.75 1.54
CA ILE A 9 -7.45 3.80 1.01
C ILE A 9 -8.30 4.37 2.12
N LEU A 10 -8.79 3.49 2.99
CA LEU A 10 -9.68 3.84 4.04
C LEU A 10 -8.99 4.51 5.21
N ASP A 11 -7.77 4.16 5.57
CA ASP A 11 -6.98 4.89 6.57
C ASP A 11 -6.60 6.28 6.04
N TYR A 12 -6.30 6.37 4.74
CA TYR A 12 -6.09 7.65 4.07
C TYR A 12 -7.35 8.54 4.11
N LEU A 13 -8.53 7.94 3.91
CA LEU A 13 -9.83 8.60 4.03
C LEU A 13 -10.25 8.80 5.50
N GLN A 14 -9.84 7.96 6.44
CA GLN A 14 -10.23 7.97 7.85
C GLN A 14 -9.50 9.08 8.58
N ASN A 15 -8.18 9.22 8.45
CA ASN A 15 -7.44 10.30 9.13
C ASN A 15 -7.70 11.68 8.51
N LYS A 16 -8.01 11.74 7.21
CA LYS A 16 -8.42 13.00 6.57
C LYS A 16 -9.88 13.34 6.89
N PHE A 17 -10.79 12.38 7.03
CA PHE A 17 -12.20 12.68 7.27
C PHE A 17 -12.58 12.71 8.78
N TYR A 18 -11.90 11.98 9.67
CA TYR A 18 -12.22 11.88 11.11
C TYR A 18 -12.14 13.21 11.86
N LYS A 19 -11.23 14.12 11.48
CA LYS A 19 -11.02 15.40 12.18
C LYS A 19 -11.35 16.66 11.37
N LEU A 20 -12.14 16.54 10.29
CA LEU A 20 -12.41 17.66 9.37
C LEU A 20 -13.59 18.60 9.76
N SER A 21 -14.20 18.44 10.96
CA SER A 21 -15.46 19.12 11.34
C SER A 21 -15.30 20.44 12.10
N ASN A 22 -14.12 20.82 12.58
CA ASN A 22 -13.94 22.10 13.27
C ASN A 22 -13.17 23.06 12.35
N GLY A 23 -13.79 24.20 12.00
CA GLY A 23 -13.38 25.21 11.01
C GLY A 23 -11.98 25.84 11.15
N MET A 24 -11.09 25.26 11.96
CA MET A 24 -9.70 25.67 12.16
C MET A 24 -8.70 25.03 11.16
N PHE A 25 -9.18 24.27 10.17
CA PHE A 25 -8.35 23.33 9.37
C PHE A 25 -8.17 23.66 7.87
N GLN A 26 -8.54 24.86 7.39
CA GLN A 26 -8.15 25.32 6.04
C GLN A 26 -6.62 25.41 5.88
N VAL A 27 -5.90 25.74 6.97
CA VAL A 27 -4.43 25.91 6.99
C VAL A 27 -3.67 24.56 6.97
N LYS A 28 -4.31 23.47 7.44
CA LYS A 28 -3.67 22.17 7.71
C LYS A 28 -3.70 21.20 6.52
N LYS A 29 -4.69 21.29 5.61
CA LYS A 29 -4.63 20.63 4.27
C LYS A 29 -3.48 21.20 3.43
N LYS A 30 -3.17 22.49 3.58
CA LYS A 30 -2.11 23.17 2.81
C LYS A 30 -0.75 22.53 3.07
N GLN A 31 -0.40 22.17 4.31
CA GLN A 31 0.92 21.61 4.61
C GLN A 31 1.17 20.21 4.04
N PHE A 32 0.16 19.33 4.01
CA PHE A 32 0.27 18.02 3.36
C PHE A 32 0.56 18.18 1.87
N PHE A 33 -0.19 19.05 1.18
CA PHE A 33 -0.03 19.27 -0.25
C PHE A 33 1.20 20.10 -0.61
N VAL A 34 1.63 21.02 0.26
CA VAL A 34 2.88 21.78 0.09
C VAL A 34 4.10 20.87 0.23
N ASN A 35 4.06 19.89 1.13
CA ASN A 35 5.16 18.94 1.34
C ASN A 35 4.95 17.61 0.61
N PHE A 36 4.04 17.56 -0.37
CA PHE A 36 3.68 16.32 -1.05
C PHE A 36 4.88 15.64 -1.72
N THR A 37 5.79 16.43 -2.29
CA THR A 37 7.04 15.94 -2.87
C THR A 37 7.91 15.28 -1.81
N THR A 38 8.04 15.88 -0.63
CA THR A 38 8.81 15.33 0.49
C THR A 38 8.21 14.01 0.99
N ILE A 39 6.89 13.95 1.15
CA ILE A 39 6.16 12.74 1.55
C ILE A 39 6.39 11.63 0.53
N THR A 40 6.25 11.94 -0.75
CA THR A 40 6.42 10.97 -1.83
C THR A 40 7.87 10.51 -1.93
N LEU A 41 8.83 11.41 -1.74
CA LEU A 41 10.24 11.07 -1.72
C LEU A 41 10.58 10.13 -0.56
N PHE A 42 10.15 10.44 0.66
CA PHE A 42 10.38 9.56 1.81
C PHE A 42 9.65 8.22 1.66
N GLY A 43 8.38 8.21 1.29
CA GLY A 43 7.60 6.97 1.16
C GLY A 43 7.95 6.13 -0.06
N ALA A 44 8.55 6.68 -1.12
CA ALA A 44 8.99 5.89 -2.27
C ALA A 44 10.47 5.50 -2.15
N VAL A 45 11.35 6.49 -1.99
CA VAL A 45 12.81 6.28 -1.94
C VAL A 45 13.21 5.65 -0.61
N GLY A 46 12.59 6.04 0.50
CA GLY A 46 12.84 5.44 1.81
C GLY A 46 12.49 3.95 1.81
N THR A 47 11.35 3.56 1.24
CA THR A 47 10.95 2.14 1.11
C THR A 47 11.91 1.34 0.25
N LEU A 48 12.40 1.90 -0.87
CA LEU A 48 13.42 1.24 -1.70
C LEU A 48 14.72 1.00 -0.92
N ILE A 49 15.17 2.00 -0.15
CA ILE A 49 16.37 1.89 0.69
C ILE A 49 16.14 0.85 1.79
N SER A 50 15.01 0.91 2.50
CA SER A 50 14.64 -0.02 3.56
C SER A 50 14.56 -1.46 3.04
N CYS A 51 13.93 -1.68 1.89
CA CYS A 51 13.88 -2.99 1.24
C CYS A 51 15.29 -3.53 0.97
N GLY A 52 16.18 -2.71 0.39
CA GLY A 52 17.55 -3.12 0.10
C GLY A 52 18.33 -3.50 1.36
N ILE A 53 18.22 -2.69 2.42
CA ILE A 53 18.89 -2.95 3.70
C ILE A 53 18.35 -4.23 4.34
N ILE A 54 17.04 -4.40 4.39
CA ILE A 54 16.41 -5.57 5.00
C ILE A 54 16.75 -6.84 4.21
N SER A 55 16.64 -6.83 2.88
CA SER A 55 17.01 -7.98 2.04
C SER A 55 18.45 -8.42 2.27
N LEU A 56 19.40 -7.48 2.27
CA LEU A 56 20.81 -7.78 2.53
C LEU A 56 21.02 -8.32 3.96
N GLY A 57 20.33 -7.72 4.94
CA GLY A 57 20.37 -8.17 6.33
C GLY A 57 19.86 -9.60 6.51
N VAL A 58 18.74 -9.94 5.88
CA VAL A 58 18.15 -11.29 5.90
C VAL A 58 19.09 -12.29 5.23
N THR A 59 19.69 -11.96 4.09
CA THR A 59 20.67 -12.83 3.43
C THR A 59 21.86 -13.13 4.34
N GLN A 60 22.40 -12.13 5.04
CA GLN A 60 23.51 -12.35 5.98
C GLN A 60 23.09 -13.14 7.22
N PHE A 61 21.88 -12.89 7.73
CA PHE A 61 21.35 -13.57 8.91
C PHE A 61 21.08 -15.05 8.64
N PHE A 62 20.45 -15.39 7.52
CA PHE A 62 20.16 -16.78 7.13
C PHE A 62 21.44 -17.57 6.86
N LYS A 63 22.45 -16.96 6.21
CA LYS A 63 23.77 -17.57 6.03
C LYS A 63 24.45 -17.92 7.35
N LYS A 64 24.25 -17.13 8.41
CA LYS A 64 24.82 -17.43 9.75
C LYS A 64 24.09 -18.55 10.47
N LEU A 65 22.82 -18.77 10.17
CA LEU A 65 21.98 -19.77 10.84
C LEU A 65 21.97 -21.15 10.15
N ASP A 66 22.68 -21.30 9.02
CA ASP A 66 22.70 -22.54 8.21
C ASP A 66 21.29 -23.05 7.83
N ILE A 67 20.34 -22.11 7.74
CA ILE A 67 19.02 -22.34 7.16
C ILE A 67 19.25 -22.26 5.65
N GLY A 68 18.82 -23.27 4.90
CA GLY A 68 19.17 -23.48 3.49
C GLY A 68 19.10 -22.23 2.59
N SER A 69 19.81 -22.28 1.46
CA SER A 69 19.87 -21.16 0.52
C SER A 69 18.52 -20.94 -0.16
N LEU A 70 17.84 -19.85 0.19
CA LEU A 70 16.73 -19.31 -0.59
C LEU A 70 17.26 -18.60 -1.84
N ASP A 71 16.39 -18.40 -2.83
CA ASP A 71 16.78 -17.64 -4.01
C ASP A 71 16.89 -16.14 -3.70
N ILE A 72 17.61 -15.39 -4.54
CA ILE A 72 17.72 -13.93 -4.44
C ILE A 72 16.32 -13.29 -4.45
N GLY A 73 15.39 -13.84 -5.24
CA GLY A 73 14.01 -13.36 -5.29
C GLY A 73 13.28 -13.43 -3.95
N ASP A 74 13.50 -14.49 -3.18
CA ASP A 74 12.86 -14.65 -1.87
C ASP A 74 13.39 -13.63 -0.85
N TYR A 75 14.71 -13.35 -0.86
CA TYR A 75 15.30 -12.32 0.00
C TYR A 75 14.81 -10.92 -0.36
N LEU A 76 14.65 -10.62 -1.66
CA LEU A 76 14.05 -9.36 -2.10
C LEU A 76 12.58 -9.27 -1.70
N ALA A 77 11.81 -10.34 -1.87
CA ALA A 77 10.41 -10.40 -1.52
C ALA A 77 10.19 -10.16 -0.01
N ILE A 78 11.00 -10.80 0.84
CA ILE A 78 11.01 -10.55 2.29
C ILE A 78 11.32 -9.08 2.57
N GLY A 79 12.36 -8.52 1.95
CA GLY A 79 12.70 -7.10 2.12
C GLY A 79 11.55 -6.16 1.72
N ALA A 80 10.86 -6.45 0.63
CA ALA A 80 9.72 -5.64 0.18
C ALA A 80 8.57 -5.70 1.18
N ILE A 81 8.22 -6.89 1.68
CA ILE A 81 7.15 -7.09 2.68
C ILE A 81 7.46 -6.33 3.97
N PHE A 82 8.70 -6.40 4.47
CA PHE A 82 9.11 -5.75 5.72
C PHE A 82 9.47 -4.26 5.57
N ALA A 83 9.58 -3.75 4.35
CA ALA A 83 9.86 -2.32 4.11
C ALA A 83 8.64 -1.43 4.39
N ALA A 84 7.42 -1.98 4.30
CA ALA A 84 6.20 -1.31 4.72
C ALA A 84 6.20 -1.13 6.24
N THR A 85 6.16 0.12 6.70
CA THR A 85 6.19 0.47 8.13
C THR A 85 4.80 0.84 8.62
N ASP A 86 4.36 0.20 9.70
CA ASP A 86 3.11 0.56 10.35
C ASP A 86 3.25 1.89 11.13
N SER A 87 2.59 2.93 10.63
CA SER A 87 2.58 4.26 11.25
C SER A 87 1.43 4.44 12.25
N VAL A 88 0.47 3.50 12.35
CA VAL A 88 -0.75 3.64 13.15
C VAL A 88 -0.44 3.89 14.62
N CYS A 89 0.43 3.07 15.23
CA CYS A 89 0.85 3.24 16.63
C CYS A 89 1.49 4.62 16.87
N THR A 90 2.32 5.10 15.94
CA THR A 90 2.98 6.41 16.08
C THR A 90 1.98 7.57 15.96
N LEU A 91 0.98 7.43 15.08
CA LEU A 91 -0.06 8.43 14.88
C LEU A 91 -1.05 8.51 16.05
N GLN A 92 -1.19 7.44 16.85
CA GLN A 92 -1.99 7.46 18.08
C GLN A 92 -1.34 8.29 19.19
N VAL A 93 -0.01 8.30 19.25
CA VAL A 93 0.76 9.08 20.23
C VAL A 93 0.94 10.53 19.78
N LEU A 94 1.06 10.78 18.47
CA LEU A 94 1.23 12.11 17.91
C LEU A 94 -0.05 12.95 18.02
N ASN A 95 0.05 14.08 18.72
CA ASN A 95 -1.03 15.06 18.76
C ASN A 95 -1.00 15.95 17.50
N GLN A 96 -2.03 15.82 16.66
CA GLN A 96 -2.17 16.58 15.42
C GLN A 96 -2.32 18.10 15.64
N ASP A 97 -2.74 18.54 16.83
CA ASP A 97 -2.88 19.95 17.14
C ASP A 97 -1.57 20.60 17.61
N GLU A 98 -0.68 19.83 18.24
CA GLU A 98 0.64 20.29 18.67
C GLU A 98 1.67 20.20 17.54
N THR A 99 1.64 19.11 16.75
CA THR A 99 2.63 18.85 15.69
C THR A 99 1.98 18.50 14.35
N PRO A 100 1.28 19.45 13.69
CA PRO A 100 0.52 19.17 12.45
C PRO A 100 1.40 18.77 11.27
N LEU A 101 2.62 19.33 11.17
CA LEU A 101 3.57 18.99 10.11
C LEU A 101 4.06 17.55 10.24
N LEU A 102 4.51 17.16 11.44
CA LEU A 102 5.04 15.83 11.70
C LEU A 102 3.96 14.76 11.51
N TYR A 103 2.76 15.00 12.05
CA TYR A 103 1.61 14.13 11.85
C TYR A 103 1.33 13.92 10.34
N SER A 104 1.30 15.02 9.57
CA SER A 104 1.04 14.97 8.13
C SER A 104 2.13 14.24 7.35
N LEU A 105 3.40 14.36 7.76
CA LEU A 105 4.53 13.71 7.11
C LEU A 105 4.52 12.20 7.39
N VAL A 106 4.42 11.79 8.65
CA VAL A 106 4.42 10.37 9.06
C VAL A 106 3.22 9.62 8.47
N PHE A 107 2.03 10.23 8.52
CA PHE A 107 0.84 9.65 7.92
C PHE A 107 0.97 9.51 6.39
N GLY A 108 1.46 10.55 5.72
CA GLY A 108 1.62 10.51 4.27
C GLY A 108 2.67 9.49 3.83
N GLU A 109 3.79 9.43 4.56
CA GLU A 109 4.89 8.52 4.29
C GLU A 109 4.44 7.06 4.45
N GLY A 110 3.77 6.70 5.55
CA GLY A 110 3.24 5.35 5.76
C GLY A 110 2.32 4.87 4.63
N VAL A 111 1.41 5.72 4.15
CA VAL A 111 0.50 5.32 3.06
C VAL A 111 1.23 5.18 1.72
N VAL A 112 2.17 6.08 1.40
CA VAL A 112 2.98 5.95 0.17
C VAL A 112 3.91 4.74 0.25
N ASN A 113 4.45 4.46 1.43
CA ASN A 113 5.30 3.30 1.71
C ASN A 113 4.54 2.00 1.45
N ASP A 114 3.34 1.84 2.00
CA ASP A 114 2.50 0.65 1.77
C ASP A 114 2.24 0.40 0.28
N ALA A 115 1.86 1.45 -0.46
CA ALA A 115 1.64 1.35 -1.89
C ALA A 115 2.94 1.01 -2.65
N THR A 116 4.06 1.59 -2.23
CA THR A 116 5.38 1.35 -2.83
C THR A 116 5.87 -0.08 -2.60
N SER A 117 5.71 -0.60 -1.38
CA SER A 117 6.07 -1.97 -1.00
C SER A 117 5.32 -2.99 -1.86
N VAL A 118 4.01 -2.81 -2.09
CA VAL A 118 3.26 -3.74 -2.94
C VAL A 118 3.69 -3.66 -4.41
N VAL A 119 3.96 -2.45 -4.93
CA VAL A 119 4.51 -2.30 -6.29
C VAL A 119 5.86 -3.00 -6.40
N LEU A 120 6.70 -2.88 -5.38
CA LEU A 120 8.01 -3.51 -5.33
C LEU A 120 7.91 -5.03 -5.30
N PHE A 121 7.01 -5.56 -4.47
CA PHE A 121 6.74 -7.00 -4.36
C PHE A 121 6.22 -7.60 -5.67
N ASN A 122 5.31 -6.90 -6.35
CA ASN A 122 4.81 -7.31 -7.67
C ASN A 122 5.91 -7.24 -8.73
N ALA A 123 6.76 -6.20 -8.69
CA ALA A 123 7.91 -6.11 -9.58
C ALA A 123 8.86 -7.30 -9.36
N ILE A 124 9.19 -7.64 -8.12
CA ILE A 124 10.09 -8.77 -7.80
C ILE A 124 9.54 -10.09 -8.35
N GLN A 125 8.24 -10.37 -8.18
CA GLN A 125 7.63 -11.59 -8.71
C GLN A 125 7.59 -11.66 -10.25
N SER A 126 7.59 -10.51 -10.92
CA SER A 126 7.58 -10.45 -12.39
C SER A 126 8.95 -10.67 -13.05
N PHE A 127 10.05 -10.57 -12.28
CA PHE A 127 11.41 -10.75 -12.79
C PHE A 127 11.98 -12.11 -12.42
N ASP A 128 12.49 -12.83 -13.42
CA ASP A 128 13.28 -14.05 -13.21
C ASP A 128 14.71 -13.65 -12.82
N LEU A 129 15.01 -13.72 -11.52
CA LEU A 129 16.27 -13.26 -10.92
C LEU A 129 17.41 -14.28 -11.04
N ASN A 130 17.20 -15.39 -11.75
CA ASN A 130 18.18 -16.46 -11.96
C ASN A 130 19.42 -16.01 -12.77
N HIS A 131 19.35 -14.89 -13.48
CA HIS A 131 20.49 -14.28 -14.17
C HIS A 131 20.75 -12.89 -13.60
N ILE A 132 21.77 -12.73 -12.75
CA ILE A 132 22.12 -11.43 -12.18
C ILE A 132 22.99 -10.67 -13.18
N ASP A 133 22.33 -9.97 -14.10
CA ASP A 133 22.95 -8.98 -14.97
C ASP A 133 22.71 -7.56 -14.38
N PRO A 134 23.72 -6.68 -14.28
CA PRO A 134 23.52 -5.31 -13.75
C PRO A 134 22.52 -4.49 -14.59
N ARG A 135 22.28 -4.90 -15.84
CA ARG A 135 21.23 -4.33 -16.71
C ARG A 135 19.82 -4.61 -16.19
N ILE A 136 19.62 -5.73 -15.49
CA ILE A 136 18.34 -6.13 -14.92
C ILE A 136 17.99 -5.27 -13.71
N GLY A 137 18.98 -4.91 -12.88
CA GLY A 137 18.77 -3.95 -11.78
C GLY A 137 18.32 -2.57 -12.28
N LEU A 138 18.92 -2.08 -13.37
CA LEU A 138 18.51 -0.81 -13.99
C LEU A 138 17.11 -0.90 -14.61
N HIS A 139 16.80 -2.02 -15.27
CA HIS A 139 15.47 -2.28 -15.83
C HIS A 139 14.40 -2.39 -14.75
N PHE A 140 14.71 -3.00 -13.60
CA PHE A 140 13.82 -3.08 -12.44
C PHE A 140 13.47 -1.70 -11.89
N ILE A 141 14.49 -0.86 -11.67
CA ILE A 141 14.30 0.52 -11.22
C ILE A 141 13.48 1.31 -12.26
N GLY A 142 13.78 1.15 -13.55
CA GLY A 142 13.02 1.76 -14.64
C GLY A 142 11.55 1.34 -14.65
N ASN A 143 11.27 0.05 -14.48
CA ASN A 143 9.92 -0.49 -14.43
C ASN A 143 9.16 0.03 -13.20
N PHE A 144 9.82 0.11 -12.05
CA PHE A 144 9.26 0.71 -10.84
C PHE A 144 8.82 2.16 -11.10
N PHE A 145 9.69 3.00 -11.64
CA PHE A 145 9.34 4.40 -11.94
C PHE A 145 8.25 4.51 -13.01
N TYR A 146 8.27 3.63 -14.02
CA TYR A 146 7.22 3.56 -15.03
C TYR A 146 5.86 3.25 -14.39
N LEU A 147 5.75 2.15 -13.64
CA LEU A 147 4.54 1.75 -12.93
C LEU A 147 4.09 2.83 -11.96
N PHE A 148 5.03 3.43 -11.22
CA PHE A 148 4.74 4.48 -10.25
C PHE A 148 4.12 5.71 -10.93
N LEU A 149 4.77 6.24 -11.96
CA LEU A 149 4.35 7.48 -12.63
C LEU A 149 3.04 7.30 -13.41
N THR A 150 2.92 6.22 -14.18
CA THR A 150 1.72 5.93 -14.98
C THR A 150 0.50 5.65 -14.12
N SER A 151 0.63 4.88 -13.04
CA SER A 151 -0.45 4.65 -12.07
C SER A 151 -0.86 5.95 -11.37
N THR A 152 0.12 6.79 -11.01
CA THR A 152 -0.14 8.12 -10.44
C THR A 152 -0.95 8.99 -11.41
N MET A 153 -0.54 9.06 -12.68
CA MET A 153 -1.25 9.83 -13.72
C MET A 153 -2.68 9.32 -13.90
N LEU A 154 -2.87 8.00 -14.02
CA LEU A 154 -4.19 7.41 -14.16
C LEU A 154 -5.08 7.75 -12.96
N GLY A 155 -4.55 7.63 -11.73
CA GLY A 155 -5.27 7.93 -10.50
C GLY A 155 -5.73 9.39 -10.46
N VAL A 156 -4.84 10.31 -10.80
CA VAL A 156 -5.16 11.74 -10.90
C VAL A 156 -6.25 12.00 -11.95
N MET A 157 -6.15 11.40 -13.13
CA MET A 157 -7.16 11.56 -14.18
C MET A 157 -8.52 11.03 -13.73
N THR A 158 -8.59 9.84 -13.13
CA THR A 158 -9.86 9.26 -12.64
C THR A 158 -10.46 10.06 -11.48
N GLY A 159 -9.62 10.64 -10.61
CA GLY A 159 -10.08 11.50 -9.52
C GLY A 159 -10.58 12.88 -10.00
N LEU A 160 -9.99 13.44 -11.04
CA LEU A 160 -10.50 14.66 -11.68
C LEU A 160 -11.82 14.39 -12.42
N LEU A 161 -11.91 13.24 -13.09
CA LEU A 161 -13.12 12.78 -13.75
C LEU A 161 -14.28 12.62 -12.76
N SER A 162 -14.03 12.04 -11.58
CA SER A 162 -15.07 11.90 -10.54
C SER A 162 -15.54 13.25 -10.01
N ALA A 163 -14.62 14.19 -9.78
CA ALA A 163 -14.96 15.56 -9.38
C ALA A 163 -15.83 16.26 -10.43
N TYR A 164 -15.51 16.07 -11.72
CA TYR A 164 -16.30 16.59 -12.83
C TYR A 164 -17.69 15.96 -12.92
N ILE A 165 -17.80 14.63 -12.81
CA ILE A 165 -19.07 13.90 -12.84
C ILE A 165 -19.99 14.36 -11.70
N ILE A 166 -19.46 14.46 -10.47
CA ILE A 166 -20.24 14.88 -9.31
C ILE A 166 -20.68 16.34 -9.46
N LYS A 167 -19.80 17.23 -9.94
CA LYS A 167 -20.15 18.63 -10.22
C LYS A 167 -21.25 18.76 -11.28
N LYS A 168 -21.24 17.90 -12.31
CA LYS A 168 -22.26 17.93 -13.37
C LYS A 168 -23.60 17.35 -12.90
N LEU A 169 -23.58 16.29 -12.10
CA LEU A 169 -24.78 15.67 -11.51
C LEU A 169 -25.45 16.53 -10.43
N TYR A 170 -24.71 17.49 -9.86
CA TYR A 170 -25.21 18.51 -8.95
C TYR A 170 -26.44 19.26 -9.51
N PHE A 171 -26.53 19.41 -10.84
CA PHE A 171 -27.60 20.16 -11.50
C PHE A 171 -28.99 19.49 -11.44
N GLY A 172 -29.08 18.22 -11.04
CA GLY A 172 -30.31 17.41 -11.21
C GLY A 172 -31.17 17.20 -9.96
N ARG A 173 -30.57 16.88 -8.80
CA ARG A 173 -31.23 16.76 -7.47
C ARG A 173 -30.23 16.32 -6.42
N HIS A 174 -30.22 16.94 -5.24
CA HIS A 174 -29.43 16.48 -4.11
C HIS A 174 -29.98 15.18 -3.52
N SER A 175 -29.10 14.19 -3.36
CA SER A 175 -29.36 12.97 -2.59
C SER A 175 -28.03 12.48 -2.03
N THR A 176 -27.95 12.42 -0.70
CA THR A 176 -26.77 11.99 0.06
C THR A 176 -26.29 10.61 -0.40
N ASP A 177 -27.21 9.65 -0.53
CA ASP A 177 -26.87 8.27 -0.87
C ASP A 177 -26.25 8.15 -2.26
N ARG A 178 -26.74 8.95 -3.21
CA ARG A 178 -26.20 8.98 -4.58
C ARG A 178 -24.78 9.53 -4.61
N GLU A 179 -24.52 10.62 -3.90
CA GLU A 179 -23.19 11.24 -3.81
C GLU A 179 -22.18 10.24 -3.21
N VAL A 180 -22.55 9.56 -2.12
CA VAL A 180 -21.71 8.55 -1.46
C VAL A 180 -21.47 7.35 -2.39
N ALA A 181 -22.52 6.82 -3.02
CA ALA A 181 -22.41 5.67 -3.91
C ALA A 181 -21.53 5.97 -5.14
N LEU A 182 -21.64 7.15 -5.72
CA LEU A 182 -20.80 7.57 -6.84
C LEU A 182 -19.32 7.73 -6.44
N MET A 183 -19.04 8.25 -5.25
CA MET A 183 -17.66 8.33 -4.77
C MET A 183 -17.04 6.94 -4.59
N MET A 184 -17.77 5.98 -4.01
CA MET A 184 -17.29 4.60 -3.89
C MET A 184 -17.12 3.92 -5.25
N LEU A 185 -18.08 4.11 -6.15
CA LEU A 185 -18.03 3.56 -7.51
C LEU A 185 -16.82 4.10 -8.29
N MET A 186 -16.53 5.39 -8.19
CA MET A 186 -15.39 6.00 -8.90
C MET A 186 -14.04 5.55 -8.34
N ALA A 187 -13.93 5.36 -7.02
CA ALA A 187 -12.75 4.76 -6.41
C ALA A 187 -12.52 3.34 -6.95
N TYR A 188 -13.57 2.51 -6.99
CA TYR A 188 -13.50 1.16 -7.56
C TYR A 188 -13.20 1.16 -9.06
N LEU A 189 -13.79 2.07 -9.83
CA LEU A 189 -13.52 2.20 -11.27
C LEU A 189 -12.05 2.52 -11.53
N SER A 190 -11.42 3.36 -10.71
CA SER A 190 -9.99 3.65 -10.85
C SER A 190 -9.10 2.43 -10.62
N TYR A 191 -9.50 1.51 -9.73
CA TYR A 191 -8.81 0.22 -9.56
C TYR A 191 -8.95 -0.63 -10.83
N MET A 192 -10.19 -0.81 -11.30
CA MET A 192 -10.46 -1.66 -12.45
C MET A 192 -9.76 -1.18 -13.73
N MET A 193 -9.66 0.15 -13.92
CA MET A 193 -8.91 0.73 -15.03
C MET A 193 -7.41 0.42 -14.93
N ALA A 194 -6.83 0.50 -13.74
CA ALA A 194 -5.43 0.18 -13.56
C ALA A 194 -5.13 -1.30 -13.85
N GLU A 195 -5.97 -2.21 -13.38
CA GLU A 195 -5.86 -3.64 -13.68
C GLU A 195 -5.95 -3.91 -15.18
N LEU A 196 -6.85 -3.23 -15.89
CA LEU A 196 -6.98 -3.35 -17.36
C LEU A 196 -5.71 -2.89 -18.11
N PHE A 197 -4.99 -1.91 -17.57
CA PHE A 197 -3.76 -1.38 -18.14
C PHE A 197 -2.49 -2.04 -17.59
N TYR A 198 -2.62 -3.11 -16.78
CA TYR A 198 -1.49 -3.77 -16.09
C TYR A 198 -0.64 -2.80 -15.24
N LEU A 199 -1.29 -1.80 -14.64
CA LEU A 199 -0.69 -0.82 -13.76
C LEU A 199 -0.92 -1.19 -12.29
N SER A 200 -0.33 -0.43 -11.37
CA SER A 200 -0.61 -0.61 -9.95
C SER A 200 -1.99 -0.07 -9.61
N GLY A 201 -2.97 -0.97 -9.48
CA GLY A 201 -4.32 -0.63 -9.00
C GLY A 201 -4.28 0.04 -7.64
N ILE A 202 -3.35 -0.40 -6.79
CA ILE A 202 -3.20 0.12 -5.43
C ILE A 202 -2.82 1.59 -5.43
N LEU A 203 -1.75 1.89 -6.16
CA LEU A 203 -1.24 3.24 -6.28
C LEU A 203 -2.23 4.15 -7.02
N THR A 204 -2.91 3.63 -8.06
CA THR A 204 -3.90 4.38 -8.84
C THR A 204 -5.06 4.85 -7.96
N VAL A 205 -5.67 3.97 -7.17
CA VAL A 205 -6.81 4.38 -6.32
C VAL A 205 -6.38 5.29 -5.18
N PHE A 206 -5.18 5.09 -4.64
CA PHE A 206 -4.62 6.02 -3.66
C PHE A 206 -4.62 7.46 -4.20
N PHE A 207 -3.99 7.69 -5.36
CA PHE A 207 -3.94 9.01 -5.99
C PHE A 207 -5.32 9.53 -6.42
N CYS A 208 -6.21 8.63 -6.88
CA CYS A 208 -7.61 8.96 -7.13
C CYS A 208 -8.29 9.51 -5.86
N GLY A 209 -8.10 8.84 -4.73
CA GLY A 209 -8.59 9.27 -3.40
C GLY A 209 -8.01 10.62 -2.97
N ILE A 210 -6.72 10.87 -3.19
CA ILE A 210 -6.10 12.18 -2.94
C ILE A 210 -6.84 13.28 -3.70
N VAL A 211 -7.01 13.10 -5.01
CA VAL A 211 -7.64 14.11 -5.88
C VAL A 211 -9.11 14.29 -5.51
N MET A 212 -9.84 13.21 -5.24
CA MET A 212 -11.24 13.28 -4.77
C MET A 212 -11.37 14.06 -3.47
N SER A 213 -10.49 13.81 -2.50
CA SER A 213 -10.51 14.51 -1.20
C SER A 213 -10.23 16.02 -1.30
N HIS A 214 -9.62 16.45 -2.41
CA HIS A 214 -9.33 17.86 -2.67
C HIS A 214 -10.41 18.53 -3.51
N TYR A 215 -10.78 17.95 -4.66
CA TYR A 215 -11.69 18.56 -5.62
C TYR A 215 -13.15 18.15 -5.39
N THR A 216 -13.42 16.86 -5.24
CA THR A 216 -14.79 16.34 -5.04
C THR A 216 -15.37 16.79 -3.71
N TRP A 217 -14.53 16.89 -2.66
CA TRP A 217 -14.95 17.33 -1.33
C TRP A 217 -15.75 18.64 -1.37
N HIS A 218 -15.32 19.62 -2.18
CA HIS A 218 -15.99 20.91 -2.28
C HIS A 218 -17.30 20.87 -3.08
N ASN A 219 -17.53 19.82 -3.87
CA ASN A 219 -18.70 19.66 -4.73
C ASN A 219 -19.84 18.82 -4.09
N VAL A 220 -19.58 18.15 -2.95
CA VAL A 220 -20.57 17.31 -2.25
C VAL A 220 -21.22 18.04 -1.07
N THR A 221 -22.43 17.63 -0.71
CA THR A 221 -23.20 18.17 0.42
C THR A 221 -22.56 17.85 1.77
N GLU A 222 -22.88 18.63 2.80
CA GLU A 222 -22.37 18.41 4.16
C GLU A 222 -22.80 17.05 4.74
N CYS A 223 -24.05 16.65 4.52
CA CYS A 223 -24.53 15.32 4.91
C CYS A 223 -23.74 14.20 4.22
N SER A 224 -23.46 14.32 2.91
CA SER A 224 -22.65 13.33 2.18
C SER A 224 -21.23 13.24 2.72
N ARG A 225 -20.60 14.37 3.05
CA ARG A 225 -19.26 14.40 3.67
C ARG A 225 -19.20 13.60 4.96
N ILE A 226 -20.20 13.77 5.84
CA ILE A 226 -20.30 13.07 7.11
C ILE A 226 -20.58 11.59 6.89
N THR A 227 -21.52 11.25 6.00
CA THR A 227 -21.85 9.84 5.72
C THR A 227 -20.68 9.09 5.10
N THR A 228 -20.01 9.67 4.10
CA THR A 228 -18.84 9.09 3.44
C THR A 228 -17.70 8.84 4.42
N LYS A 229 -17.47 9.77 5.35
CA LYS A 229 -16.51 9.61 6.43
C LYS A 229 -16.78 8.36 7.27
N HIS A 230 -18.00 8.22 7.78
CA HIS A 230 -18.36 7.12 8.65
C HIS A 230 -18.37 5.79 7.90
N ALA A 231 -18.92 5.76 6.68
CA ALA A 231 -18.95 4.57 5.84
C ALA A 231 -17.53 4.05 5.58
N PHE A 232 -16.62 4.92 5.16
CA PHE A 232 -15.24 4.55 4.93
C PHE A 232 -14.53 4.12 6.23
N ALA A 233 -14.68 4.84 7.34
CA ALA A 233 -14.08 4.42 8.62
C ALA A 233 -14.58 3.04 9.09
N THR A 234 -15.88 2.77 8.98
CA THR A 234 -16.44 1.47 9.37
C THR A 234 -15.92 0.33 8.49
N LEU A 235 -15.77 0.56 7.19
CA LEU A 235 -15.29 -0.46 6.28
C LEU A 235 -13.80 -0.76 6.50
N SER A 236 -13.04 0.20 7.04
CA SER A 236 -11.59 0.09 7.30
C SER A 236 -11.40 -0.84 8.46
N PHE A 237 -12.05 -0.47 9.55
CA PHE A 237 -12.03 -1.24 10.78
C PHE A 237 -12.46 -2.69 10.54
N VAL A 238 -13.51 -2.90 9.74
CA VAL A 238 -13.94 -4.25 9.37
C VAL A 238 -12.88 -4.97 8.52
N ALA A 239 -12.31 -4.32 7.49
CA ALA A 239 -11.26 -4.91 6.66
C ALA A 239 -10.00 -5.26 7.45
N GLU A 240 -9.60 -4.41 8.39
CA GLU A 240 -8.47 -4.59 9.30
C GLU A 240 -8.66 -5.84 10.17
N ILE A 241 -9.84 -5.97 10.81
CA ILE A 241 -10.19 -7.15 11.59
C ILE A 241 -10.10 -8.41 10.72
N PHE A 242 -10.64 -8.37 9.49
CA PHE A 242 -10.58 -9.51 8.59
C PHE A 242 -9.13 -9.90 8.23
N ILE A 243 -8.25 -8.94 7.98
CA ILE A 243 -6.83 -9.20 7.67
C ILE A 243 -6.14 -9.83 8.87
N PHE A 244 -6.30 -9.27 10.07
CA PHE A 244 -5.67 -9.81 11.27
C PHE A 244 -6.18 -11.20 11.62
N VAL A 245 -7.49 -11.44 11.51
CA VAL A 245 -8.07 -12.77 11.72
C VAL A 245 -7.54 -13.75 10.68
N TYR A 246 -7.47 -13.35 9.40
CA TYR A 246 -6.97 -14.22 8.33
C TYR A 246 -5.49 -14.58 8.53
N VAL A 247 -4.64 -13.60 8.82
CA VAL A 247 -3.21 -13.83 9.11
C VAL A 247 -3.04 -14.66 10.39
N GLY A 248 -3.84 -14.40 11.43
CA GLY A 248 -3.82 -15.17 12.67
C GLY A 248 -4.24 -16.63 12.46
N MET A 249 -5.27 -16.88 11.64
CA MET A 249 -5.68 -18.22 11.25
C MET A 249 -4.58 -18.94 10.46
N ASP A 250 -3.97 -18.27 9.48
CA ASP A 250 -2.89 -18.85 8.66
C ASP A 250 -1.65 -19.17 9.50
N ALA A 251 -1.32 -18.31 10.48
CA ALA A 251 -0.21 -18.53 11.40
C ALA A 251 -0.42 -19.72 12.35
N LEU A 252 -1.68 -19.98 12.74
CA LEU A 252 -2.05 -21.06 13.65
C LEU A 252 -2.40 -22.39 12.94
N ASP A 253 -2.38 -22.42 11.61
CA ASP A 253 -2.67 -23.63 10.82
C ASP A 253 -1.54 -24.67 10.97
N ILE A 254 -1.74 -25.61 11.89
CA ILE A 254 -0.78 -26.67 12.21
C ILE A 254 -0.48 -27.60 11.03
N GLU A 255 -1.42 -27.78 10.10
CA GLU A 255 -1.23 -28.64 8.94
C GLU A 255 -0.26 -28.00 7.95
N LYS A 256 -0.39 -26.69 7.75
CA LYS A 256 0.52 -25.90 6.92
C LYS A 256 1.95 -25.94 7.47
N TRP A 257 2.12 -25.80 8.79
CA TRP A 257 3.43 -25.93 9.43
C TRP A 257 4.01 -27.35 9.35
N ARG A 258 3.18 -28.39 9.49
CA ARG A 258 3.61 -29.79 9.31
C ARG A 258 4.04 -30.06 7.88
N PHE A 259 3.33 -29.53 6.88
CA PHE A 259 3.69 -29.67 5.47
C PHE A 259 5.01 -28.98 5.13
N VAL A 260 5.26 -27.78 5.67
CA VAL A 260 6.53 -27.06 5.50
C VAL A 260 7.68 -27.80 6.21
N SER A 261 7.46 -28.26 7.44
CA SER A 261 8.45 -29.02 8.21
C SER A 261 8.81 -30.35 7.52
N GLY A 262 7.84 -31.03 6.92
CA GLY A 262 8.06 -32.25 6.13
C GLY A 262 8.96 -32.03 4.91
N ARG A 263 8.75 -30.93 4.16
CA ARG A 263 9.59 -30.59 2.99
C ARG A 263 11.04 -30.25 3.37
N ILE A 264 11.25 -29.54 4.48
CA ILE A 264 12.59 -29.25 5.02
C ILE A 264 13.30 -30.54 5.47
N GLY A 265 12.55 -31.51 6.00
CA GLY A 265 13.07 -32.83 6.38
C GLY A 265 13.56 -33.66 5.20
N ASP A 266 12.80 -33.68 4.11
CA ASP A 266 13.16 -34.42 2.89
C ASP A 266 14.36 -33.81 2.15
N GLU A 267 14.48 -32.48 2.10
CA GLU A 267 15.66 -31.81 1.52
C GLU A 267 16.95 -32.10 2.30
N LYS A 268 16.88 -32.13 3.64
CA LYS A 268 18.02 -32.54 4.48
C LYS A 268 18.35 -34.03 4.34
N GLY A 269 17.36 -34.89 4.05
CA GLY A 269 17.54 -36.33 3.84
C GLY A 269 18.31 -36.69 2.55
N GLN A 270 18.32 -35.80 1.55
CA GLN A 270 19.01 -35.97 0.28
C GLN A 270 20.51 -35.59 0.32
N PHE A 271 20.97 -34.91 1.37
CA PHE A 271 22.36 -34.53 1.54
C PHE A 271 23.05 -35.38 2.63
N LYS A 272 24.22 -35.94 2.33
CA LYS A 272 25.09 -36.53 3.36
C LYS A 272 25.63 -35.42 4.28
N PRO A 273 26.08 -35.73 5.52
CA PRO A 273 26.73 -34.74 6.41
C PRO A 273 28.01 -34.09 5.84
N ASP A 274 28.47 -34.53 4.67
CA ASP A 274 29.58 -33.98 3.87
C ASP A 274 29.08 -33.13 2.68
N GLY A 275 27.81 -32.70 2.65
CA GLY A 275 27.28 -31.79 1.62
C GLY A 275 27.14 -32.38 0.21
N ARG A 276 27.35 -33.69 0.03
CA ARG A 276 27.12 -34.39 -1.26
C ARG A 276 25.69 -34.92 -1.36
N LYS A 277 25.02 -34.64 -2.50
CA LYS A 277 23.74 -35.27 -2.86
C LYS A 277 23.89 -36.79 -2.90
N LYS A 278 22.96 -37.53 -2.29
CA LYS A 278 22.87 -38.99 -2.44
C LYS A 278 22.47 -39.30 -3.88
N THR A 279 23.43 -39.72 -4.71
CA THR A 279 23.13 -40.33 -6.01
C THR A 279 22.60 -41.74 -5.78
N HIS A 280 21.47 -42.06 -6.41
CA HIS A 280 20.94 -43.42 -6.52
C HIS A 280 21.91 -44.34 -7.27
#